data_AF-A0AAV6M1Q5-F1
#
_entry.id   AF-A0AAV6M1Q5-F1
#
_cell.length_a   1.000
_cell.length_b   1.000
_cell.length_c   1.000
_cell.angle_alpha   90.00
_cell.angle_beta   90.00
_cell.angle_gamma   90.00
#
_symmetry.space_group_name_H-M   'P 1'
#
loop_
_entity.id
_entity.type
_entity.pdbx_description
1 polymer ?
#
loop_
_entity_poly.entity_id
_entity_poly.type
_entity_poly.pdbx_seq_one_letter_code
_entity_poly.pdbx_strand_id
1 'polypeptide(L)'
;MKMVGHLGEDYQEWVHQPIVSKEGPRFFESDFWEFLTRTAWWAIPSIWLPVVCWFISMSYRMGHTPSELFLMVVFGVFVWTLLEYTLHRFLFHIKTKSYWGNTLHYLLHGCHHKHPMDSLRLVFPPAATAILLFPFWNLIKLFATPSTTPCLVGGGLLGYVMYDVTHHYLHHGQPSGETARNLKKYHLNHHFRIQTLGFGITSSLWDKVFGTLPPPSKVAEKRRR
;
A
#
# COMPACT_ATOMS: atom_id res chain seq x y z
N MET A 1 3.46 -16.68 -14.27
CA MET A 1 2.08 -16.29 -13.89
C MET A 1 1.02 -17.36 -14.19
N LYS A 2 1.08 -18.08 -15.33
CA LYS A 2 0.08 -19.08 -15.75
C LYS A 2 -0.30 -20.15 -14.71
N MET A 3 0.59 -20.48 -13.76
CA MET A 3 0.32 -21.54 -12.77
C MET A 3 -0.51 -21.10 -11.56
N VAL A 4 -0.53 -19.80 -11.21
CA VAL A 4 -1.14 -19.35 -9.92
C VAL A 4 -2.66 -19.49 -9.95
N GLY A 5 -3.29 -19.18 -11.09
CA GLY A 5 -4.74 -19.34 -11.25
C GLY A 5 -5.21 -20.79 -11.12
N HIS A 6 -4.36 -21.77 -11.40
CA HIS A 6 -4.71 -23.19 -11.33
C HIS A 6 -4.68 -23.77 -9.92
N LEU A 7 -4.18 -23.03 -8.92
CA LEU A 7 -4.14 -23.49 -7.52
C LEU A 7 -5.52 -23.65 -6.88
N GLY A 8 -6.58 -23.07 -7.46
CA GLY A 8 -7.95 -23.25 -6.97
C GLY A 8 -8.10 -22.89 -5.49
N GLU A 9 -8.58 -23.86 -4.70
CA GLU A 9 -8.80 -23.75 -3.26
C GLU A 9 -7.48 -23.68 -2.46
N ASP A 10 -6.40 -24.29 -2.95
CA ASP A 10 -5.09 -24.34 -2.26
C ASP A 10 -4.35 -23.00 -2.28
N TYR A 11 -4.80 -22.07 -3.12
CA TYR A 11 -4.16 -20.77 -3.34
C TYR A 11 -3.99 -19.96 -2.04
N GLN A 12 -5.03 -19.93 -1.19
CA GLN A 12 -5.03 -19.11 0.02
C GLN A 12 -3.99 -19.58 1.03
N GLU A 13 -3.80 -20.89 1.18
CA GLU A 13 -2.74 -21.40 2.04
C GLU A 13 -1.37 -21.17 1.41
N TRP A 14 -1.24 -21.46 0.11
CA TRP A 14 0.01 -21.36 -0.62
C TRP A 14 0.60 -19.94 -0.65
N VAL A 15 -0.23 -18.92 -0.90
CA VAL A 15 0.22 -17.53 -1.11
C VAL A 15 0.74 -16.89 0.19
N HIS A 16 0.20 -17.32 1.33
CA HIS A 16 0.52 -16.80 2.66
C HIS A 16 1.67 -17.55 3.35
N GLN A 17 2.38 -18.43 2.64
CA GLN A 17 3.61 -19.07 3.11
C GLN A 17 4.84 -18.37 2.49
N PRO A 18 5.50 -17.43 3.20
CA PRO A 18 6.52 -16.57 2.61
C PRO A 18 7.79 -17.33 2.24
N ILE A 19 8.36 -16.99 1.07
CA ILE A 19 9.68 -17.42 0.63
C ILE A 19 10.63 -16.23 0.82
N VAL A 20 11.57 -16.38 1.75
CA VAL A 20 12.55 -15.33 2.07
C VAL A 20 13.70 -15.38 1.06
N SER A 21 13.55 -14.65 -0.03
CA SER A 21 14.56 -14.48 -1.09
C SER A 21 14.56 -13.04 -1.58
N LYS A 22 15.73 -12.51 -1.93
CA LYS A 22 15.86 -11.18 -2.56
C LYS A 22 15.32 -11.15 -3.98
N GLU A 23 15.30 -12.31 -4.64
CA GLU A 23 14.78 -12.46 -6.00
C GLU A 23 13.40 -13.10 -5.94
N GLY A 24 12.43 -12.44 -6.59
CA GLY A 24 11.08 -12.97 -6.82
C GLY A 24 10.95 -13.68 -8.17
N PRO A 25 9.81 -14.33 -8.42
CA PRO A 25 9.61 -15.15 -9.60
C PRO A 25 9.42 -14.28 -10.83
N ARG A 26 9.82 -14.81 -11.99
CA ARG A 26 9.52 -14.21 -13.28
C ARG A 26 8.03 -14.36 -13.60
N PHE A 27 7.36 -13.28 -14.02
CA PHE A 27 5.92 -13.31 -14.31
C PHE A 27 5.65 -13.69 -15.76
N PHE A 28 6.41 -13.09 -16.69
CA PHE A 28 6.23 -13.23 -18.14
C PHE A 28 7.51 -13.72 -18.83
N GLU A 29 7.37 -14.50 -19.89
CA GLU A 29 8.51 -14.94 -20.71
C GLU A 29 9.17 -13.76 -21.43
N SER A 30 8.38 -12.79 -21.90
CA SER A 30 8.87 -11.57 -22.56
C SER A 30 9.54 -10.61 -21.57
N ASP A 31 10.74 -10.14 -21.89
CA ASP A 31 11.46 -9.13 -21.09
C ASP A 31 10.70 -7.81 -21.00
N PHE A 32 9.98 -7.44 -22.07
CA PHE A 32 9.18 -6.22 -22.09
C PHE A 32 8.04 -6.28 -21.06
N TRP A 33 7.26 -7.37 -21.06
CA TRP A 33 6.17 -7.53 -20.09
C TRP A 33 6.69 -7.74 -18.67
N GLU A 34 7.82 -8.43 -18.51
CA GLU A 34 8.48 -8.61 -17.22
C GLU A 34 8.96 -7.27 -16.62
N PHE A 35 9.55 -6.41 -17.45
CA PHE A 35 10.00 -5.08 -17.03
C PHE A 35 8.87 -4.25 -16.42
N LEU A 36 7.66 -4.29 -17.01
CA LEU A 36 6.48 -3.57 -16.49
C LEU A 36 5.99 -4.08 -15.13
N THR A 37 6.44 -5.26 -14.68
CA THR A 37 6.11 -5.79 -13.35
C THR A 37 7.06 -5.35 -12.24
N ARG A 38 8.18 -4.69 -12.60
CA ARG A 38 9.26 -4.35 -11.68
C ARG A 38 9.30 -2.85 -11.47
N THR A 39 8.99 -2.42 -10.25
CA THR A 39 8.97 -1.00 -9.87
C THR A 39 9.95 -0.76 -8.73
N ALA A 40 10.97 0.05 -8.98
CA ALA A 40 11.88 0.49 -7.93
C ALA A 40 11.17 1.49 -6.99
N TRP A 41 11.47 1.43 -5.69
CA TRP A 41 10.79 2.25 -4.68
C TRP A 41 10.87 3.76 -4.95
N TRP A 42 12.00 4.25 -5.48
CA TRP A 42 12.22 5.66 -5.77
C TRP A 42 11.36 6.16 -6.93
N ALA A 43 10.84 5.27 -7.78
CA ALA A 43 9.95 5.65 -8.87
C ALA A 43 8.66 6.29 -8.33
N ILE A 44 8.16 5.84 -7.17
CA ILE A 44 6.94 6.35 -6.55
C ILE A 44 7.05 7.85 -6.23
N PRO A 45 7.98 8.33 -5.39
CA PRO A 45 8.11 9.75 -5.13
C PRO A 45 8.52 10.55 -6.37
N SER A 46 9.40 10.01 -7.23
CA SER A 46 9.86 10.73 -8.44
C SER A 46 8.73 11.02 -9.44
N ILE A 47 7.78 10.10 -9.60
CA ILE A 47 6.65 10.26 -10.52
C ILE A 47 5.54 11.08 -9.86
N TRP A 48 5.19 10.77 -8.61
CA TRP A 48 3.94 11.28 -8.03
C TRP A 48 4.09 12.57 -7.26
N LEU A 49 5.25 12.90 -6.67
CA LEU A 49 5.42 14.20 -6.00
C LEU A 49 5.25 15.40 -6.95
N PRO A 50 5.75 15.39 -8.20
CA PRO A 50 5.44 16.43 -9.18
C PRO A 50 3.92 16.57 -9.44
N VAL A 51 3.19 15.45 -9.52
CA VAL A 51 1.73 15.44 -9.72
C VAL A 51 1.00 16.00 -8.49
N VAL A 52 1.45 15.67 -7.28
CA VAL A 52 0.95 16.26 -6.02
C VAL A 52 1.13 17.78 -6.04
N CYS A 53 2.34 18.25 -6.35
CA CYS A 53 2.64 19.69 -6.44
C CYS A 53 1.77 20.38 -7.49
N TRP A 54 1.58 19.75 -8.65
CA TRP A 54 0.72 20.28 -9.71
C TRP A 54 -0.72 20.42 -9.24
N PHE A 55 -1.30 19.40 -8.62
CA PHE A 55 -2.67 19.45 -8.08
C PHE A 55 -2.84 20.52 -7.00
N ILE A 56 -1.91 20.64 -6.06
CA ILE A 56 -1.95 21.71 -5.05
C ILE A 56 -1.88 23.09 -5.72
N SER A 57 -1.01 23.25 -6.73
CA SER A 57 -0.88 24.52 -7.47
C SER A 57 -2.14 24.90 -8.25
N MET A 58 -2.93 23.92 -8.73
CA MET A 58 -4.20 24.19 -9.40
C MET A 58 -5.20 24.83 -8.44
N SER A 59 -5.38 24.26 -7.26
CA SER A 59 -6.27 24.83 -6.24
C SER A 59 -5.80 26.20 -5.75
N TYR A 60 -4.49 26.41 -5.62
CA TYR A 60 -3.92 27.73 -5.32
C TYR A 60 -4.29 28.77 -6.38
N ARG A 61 -4.11 28.44 -7.67
CA ARG A 61 -4.47 29.31 -8.80
C ARG A 61 -5.98 29.58 -8.89
N MET A 62 -6.80 28.73 -8.28
CA MET A 62 -8.25 28.90 -8.18
C MET A 62 -8.67 29.72 -6.94
N GLY A 63 -7.72 30.34 -6.23
CA GLY A 63 -7.99 31.33 -5.20
C GLY A 63 -7.89 30.83 -3.75
N HIS A 64 -7.50 29.57 -3.53
CA HIS A 64 -7.34 29.05 -2.18
C HIS A 64 -6.09 29.59 -1.48
N THR A 65 -6.24 29.92 -0.20
CA THR A 65 -5.14 30.41 0.63
C THR A 65 -4.19 29.27 1.04
N PRO A 66 -2.93 29.56 1.39
CA PRO A 66 -2.00 28.53 1.87
C PRO A 66 -2.50 27.71 3.07
N SER A 67 -3.26 28.32 3.99
CA SER A 67 -3.84 27.63 5.14
C SER A 67 -4.94 26.66 4.73
N GLU A 68 -5.83 27.05 3.81
CA GLU A 68 -6.84 26.16 3.24
C GLU A 68 -6.21 24.98 2.52
N LEU A 69 -5.18 25.22 1.71
CA LEU A 69 -4.44 24.17 1.02
C LEU A 69 -3.78 23.20 2.00
N PHE A 70 -3.16 23.72 3.06
CA PHE A 70 -2.56 22.88 4.10
C PHE A 70 -3.61 21.97 4.74
N LEU A 71 -4.78 22.50 5.11
CA LEU A 71 -5.88 21.71 5.69
C LEU A 71 -6.41 20.67 4.71
N MET A 72 -6.56 21.01 3.43
CA MET A 72 -6.99 20.07 2.38
C MET A 72 -5.96 18.95 2.19
N VAL A 73 -4.66 19.26 2.18
CA VAL A 73 -3.59 18.26 2.08
C VAL A 73 -3.62 17.33 3.29
N VAL A 74 -3.67 17.87 4.51
CA VAL A 74 -3.74 17.08 5.74
C VAL A 74 -4.98 16.19 5.76
N PHE A 75 -6.13 16.72 5.35
CA PHE A 75 -7.36 15.93 5.26
C PHE A 75 -7.25 14.83 4.19
N GLY A 76 -6.70 15.13 3.02
CA GLY A 76 -6.45 14.12 1.98
C GLY A 76 -5.53 13.00 2.45
N VAL A 77 -4.43 13.33 3.14
CA VAL A 77 -3.52 12.33 3.76
C VAL A 77 -4.27 11.51 4.82
N PHE A 78 -5.09 12.14 5.66
CA PHE A 78 -5.89 11.44 6.65
C PHE A 78 -6.87 10.45 6.00
N VAL A 79 -7.61 10.87 4.98
CA VAL A 79 -8.52 10.00 4.20
C VAL A 79 -7.74 8.84 3.57
N TRP A 80 -6.53 9.10 3.07
CA TRP A 80 -5.67 8.04 2.56
C TRP A 80 -5.37 6.98 3.63
N THR A 81 -5.09 7.34 4.89
CA THR A 81 -4.81 6.32 5.92
C THR A 81 -5.98 5.36 6.14
N LEU A 82 -7.23 5.82 5.98
CA LEU A 82 -8.41 4.97 6.04
C LEU A 82 -8.52 4.12 4.76
N LEU A 83 -8.25 4.71 3.60
CA LEU A 83 -8.24 4.00 2.32
C LEU A 83 -7.18 2.87 2.33
N GLU A 84 -5.97 3.15 2.80
CA GLU A 84 -4.91 2.18 3.05
C GLU A 84 -5.43 0.99 3.86
N TYR A 85 -6.01 1.26 5.04
CA TYR A 85 -6.52 0.21 5.91
C TYR A 85 -7.60 -0.63 5.23
N THR A 86 -8.56 0.03 4.56
CA THR A 86 -9.68 -0.66 3.91
C THR A 86 -9.25 -1.47 2.68
N LEU A 87 -8.38 -0.92 1.83
CA LEU A 87 -7.80 -1.65 0.70
C LEU A 87 -6.99 -2.83 1.20
N HIS A 88 -6.12 -2.62 2.19
CA HIS A 88 -5.27 -3.68 2.70
C HIS A 88 -6.12 -4.82 3.31
N ARG A 89 -7.12 -4.49 4.12
CA ARG A 89 -7.97 -5.50 4.78
C ARG A 89 -8.92 -6.23 3.83
N PHE A 90 -9.63 -5.50 2.96
CA PHE A 90 -10.76 -6.07 2.22
C PHE A 90 -10.44 -6.42 0.77
N LEU A 91 -9.47 -5.73 0.15
CA LEU A 91 -9.08 -6.00 -1.23
C LEU A 91 -7.79 -6.81 -1.31
N PHE A 92 -6.75 -6.41 -0.58
CA PHE A 92 -5.44 -7.06 -0.63
C PHE A 92 -5.37 -8.37 0.17
N HIS A 93 -6.34 -8.62 1.06
CA HIS A 93 -6.53 -9.89 1.78
C HIS A 93 -7.85 -10.57 1.40
N ILE A 94 -8.35 -10.32 0.18
CA ILE A 94 -9.57 -10.95 -0.32
C ILE A 94 -9.36 -12.46 -0.54
N LYS A 95 -10.31 -13.26 -0.06
CA LYS A 95 -10.29 -14.72 -0.30
C LYS A 95 -10.87 -15.04 -1.66
N THR A 96 -10.08 -15.72 -2.48
CA THR A 96 -10.43 -16.14 -3.84
C THR A 96 -10.04 -17.59 -4.07
N LYS A 97 -10.74 -18.22 -5.02
CA LYS A 97 -10.49 -19.59 -5.48
C LYS A 97 -10.61 -19.77 -7.00
N SER A 98 -11.07 -18.75 -7.71
CA SER A 98 -11.21 -18.79 -9.17
C SER A 98 -9.88 -18.48 -9.84
N TYR A 99 -9.68 -18.97 -11.06
CA TYR A 99 -8.46 -18.72 -11.83
C TYR A 99 -8.11 -17.23 -11.92
N TRP A 100 -9.09 -16.41 -12.31
CA TRP A 100 -8.90 -14.97 -12.45
C TRP A 100 -8.81 -14.26 -11.09
N GLY A 101 -9.56 -14.71 -10.08
CA GLY A 101 -9.49 -14.16 -8.72
C GLY A 101 -8.10 -14.35 -8.11
N ASN A 102 -7.57 -15.58 -8.16
CA ASN A 102 -6.24 -15.91 -7.64
C ASN A 102 -5.15 -15.15 -8.40
N THR A 103 -5.28 -15.04 -9.72
CA THR A 103 -4.34 -14.28 -10.56
C THR A 103 -4.34 -12.79 -10.20
N LEU A 104 -5.52 -12.17 -10.08
CA LEU A 104 -5.64 -10.75 -9.74
C LEU A 104 -5.15 -10.47 -8.32
N HIS A 105 -5.54 -11.28 -7.33
CA HIS A 105 -5.06 -11.15 -5.96
C HIS A 105 -3.53 -11.28 -5.89
N TYR A 106 -2.95 -12.21 -6.64
CA TYR A 106 -1.49 -12.39 -6.68
C TYR A 106 -0.77 -11.15 -7.20
N LEU A 107 -1.31 -10.48 -8.23
CA LEU A 107 -0.75 -9.25 -8.76
C LEU A 107 -0.90 -8.07 -7.79
N LEU A 108 -2.05 -7.98 -7.10
CA LEU A 108 -2.34 -6.85 -6.22
C LEU A 108 -1.53 -6.91 -4.92
N HIS A 109 -1.40 -8.09 -4.32
CA HIS A 109 -0.76 -8.23 -3.01
C HIS A 109 -0.16 -9.62 -2.72
N GLY A 110 -0.72 -10.68 -3.30
CA GLY A 110 -0.27 -12.05 -3.00
C GLY A 110 1.21 -12.30 -3.35
N CYS A 111 1.74 -11.71 -4.42
CA CYS A 111 3.18 -11.79 -4.72
C CYS A 111 4.03 -11.18 -3.61
N HIS A 112 3.61 -10.07 -3.04
CA HIS A 112 4.32 -9.42 -1.96
C HIS A 112 4.29 -10.28 -0.69
N HIS A 113 3.16 -10.89 -0.33
CA HIS A 113 3.09 -11.86 0.78
C HIS A 113 3.96 -13.09 0.55
N LYS A 114 3.97 -13.61 -0.68
CA LYS A 114 4.75 -14.80 -1.05
C LYS A 114 6.24 -14.52 -1.13
N HIS A 115 6.64 -13.33 -1.59
CA HIS A 115 8.03 -12.91 -1.81
C HIS A 115 8.30 -11.55 -1.16
N PRO A 116 8.25 -11.45 0.19
CA PRO A 116 8.29 -10.17 0.90
C PRO A 116 9.62 -9.42 0.82
N MET A 117 10.67 -10.05 0.28
CA MET A 117 12.00 -9.45 0.13
C MET A 117 12.36 -9.13 -1.34
N ASP A 118 11.43 -9.32 -2.29
CA ASP A 118 11.58 -8.80 -3.65
C ASP A 118 11.33 -7.28 -3.65
N SER A 119 12.40 -6.50 -3.65
CA SER A 119 12.36 -5.04 -3.59
C SER A 119 11.65 -4.36 -4.77
N LEU A 120 11.51 -5.06 -5.92
CA LEU A 120 10.93 -4.52 -7.14
C LEU A 120 9.44 -4.85 -7.29
N ARG A 121 8.88 -5.69 -6.41
CA ARG A 121 7.47 -6.13 -6.42
C ARG A 121 6.75 -5.87 -5.11
N LEU A 122 7.15 -4.79 -4.45
CA LEU A 122 6.55 -4.33 -3.19
C LEU A 122 5.66 -3.12 -3.40
N VAL A 123 6.18 -2.09 -4.07
CA VAL A 123 5.45 -0.84 -4.31
C VAL A 123 4.45 -1.00 -5.44
N PHE A 124 3.38 -0.21 -5.42
CA PHE A 124 2.32 -0.34 -6.39
C PHE A 124 2.75 0.24 -7.75
N PRO A 125 2.56 -0.48 -8.88
CA PRO A 125 3.02 0.00 -10.18
C PRO A 125 2.43 1.38 -10.56
N PRO A 126 3.24 2.34 -11.05
CA PRO A 126 2.74 3.67 -11.40
C PRO A 126 1.64 3.64 -12.47
N ALA A 127 1.72 2.75 -13.45
CA ALA A 127 0.67 2.60 -14.46
C ALA A 127 -0.69 2.23 -13.82
N ALA A 128 -0.70 1.32 -12.84
CA ALA A 128 -1.90 0.94 -12.12
C ALA A 128 -2.43 2.10 -11.25
N THR A 129 -1.53 2.83 -10.58
CA THR A 129 -1.89 4.04 -9.81
C THR A 129 -2.55 5.09 -10.70
N ALA A 130 -2.00 5.35 -11.89
CA ALA A 130 -2.56 6.31 -12.84
C ALA A 130 -3.99 5.94 -13.27
N ILE A 131 -4.23 4.64 -13.51
CA ILE A 131 -5.56 4.13 -13.85
C ILE A 131 -6.53 4.34 -12.68
N LEU A 132 -6.12 4.06 -11.45
CA LEU A 132 -6.95 4.22 -10.25
C LEU A 132 -7.18 5.69 -9.86
N LEU A 133 -6.30 6.60 -10.29
CA LEU A 133 -6.45 8.03 -10.02
C LEU A 133 -7.69 8.61 -10.71
N PHE A 134 -8.09 8.08 -11.87
CA PHE A 134 -9.29 8.53 -12.59
C PHE A 134 -10.61 8.28 -11.82
N PRO A 135 -10.96 7.05 -11.40
CA PRO A 135 -12.16 6.84 -10.61
C PRO A 135 -12.07 7.54 -9.25
N PHE A 136 -10.89 7.63 -8.63
CA PHE A 136 -10.71 8.36 -7.37
C PHE A 136 -10.99 9.86 -7.53
N TRP A 137 -10.46 10.50 -8.58
CA TRP A 137 -10.77 11.89 -8.92
C TRP A 137 -12.27 12.12 -9.09
N ASN A 138 -12.96 11.23 -9.82
CA ASN A 138 -14.39 11.34 -10.04
C ASN A 138 -15.20 11.15 -8.75
N LEU A 139 -14.75 10.28 -7.84
CA LEU A 139 -15.36 10.12 -6.53
C LEU A 139 -15.24 11.40 -5.69
N ILE A 140 -14.07 12.03 -5.64
CA ILE A 140 -13.86 13.27 -4.87
C ILE A 140 -14.73 14.41 -5.41
N LYS A 141 -14.89 14.53 -6.74
CA LYS A 141 -15.79 15.52 -7.35
C LYS A 141 -17.25 15.42 -6.90
N LEU A 142 -17.71 14.28 -6.39
CA LEU A 142 -19.08 14.14 -5.89
C LEU A 142 -19.31 14.93 -4.59
N PHE A 143 -18.24 15.23 -3.85
CA PHE A 143 -18.30 15.84 -2.52
C PHE A 143 -17.52 17.17 -2.41
N ALA A 144 -16.75 17.53 -3.45
CA ALA A 144 -15.87 18.69 -3.45
C ALA A 144 -16.14 19.62 -4.64
N THR A 145 -15.82 20.90 -4.48
CA THR A 145 -15.92 21.89 -5.56
C THR A 145 -14.81 21.68 -6.60
N PRO A 146 -14.94 22.22 -7.81
CA PRO A 146 -13.86 22.22 -8.80
C PRO A 146 -12.55 22.84 -8.29
N SER A 147 -12.62 23.82 -7.38
CA SER A 147 -11.46 24.49 -6.79
C SER A 147 -10.76 23.69 -5.69
N THR A 148 -11.49 22.85 -4.96
CA THR A 148 -10.95 22.04 -3.83
C THR A 148 -10.54 20.63 -4.25
N THR A 149 -11.21 20.06 -5.27
CA THR A 149 -10.95 18.70 -5.77
C THR A 149 -9.46 18.43 -6.05
N PRO A 150 -8.72 19.29 -6.78
CA PRO A 150 -7.32 19.03 -7.07
C PRO A 150 -6.49 18.86 -5.80
N CYS A 151 -6.56 19.81 -4.86
CA CYS A 151 -5.79 19.76 -3.61
C CYS A 151 -6.13 18.54 -2.75
N LEU A 152 -7.41 18.18 -2.64
CA LEU A 152 -7.84 16.98 -1.91
C LEU A 152 -7.28 15.69 -2.52
N VAL A 153 -7.33 15.57 -3.86
CA VAL A 153 -6.71 14.44 -4.57
C VAL A 153 -5.20 14.46 -4.41
N GLY A 154 -4.56 15.63 -4.46
CA GLY A 154 -3.14 15.82 -4.20
C GLY A 154 -2.73 15.38 -2.80
N GLY A 155 -3.51 15.70 -1.78
CA GLY A 155 -3.32 15.23 -0.40
C GLY A 155 -3.45 13.71 -0.28
N GLY A 156 -4.48 13.12 -0.90
CA GLY A 156 -4.64 11.67 -0.95
C GLY A 156 -3.48 10.96 -1.65
N LEU A 157 -3.03 11.50 -2.79
CA LEU A 157 -1.88 10.98 -3.54
C LEU A 157 -0.57 11.14 -2.76
N LEU A 158 -0.40 12.22 -1.99
CA LEU A 158 0.73 12.36 -1.06
C LEU A 158 0.69 11.27 0.03
N GLY A 159 -0.48 11.01 0.60
CA GLY A 159 -0.68 9.90 1.53
C GLY A 159 -0.25 8.56 0.93
N TYR A 160 -0.63 8.29 -0.32
CA TYR A 160 -0.18 7.12 -1.08
C TYR A 160 1.35 7.02 -1.21
N VAL A 161 2.00 8.11 -1.60
CA VAL A 161 3.48 8.14 -1.71
C VAL A 161 4.12 7.84 -0.36
N MET A 162 3.62 8.46 0.72
CA MET A 162 4.10 8.21 2.07
C MET A 162 3.91 6.74 2.48
N TYR A 163 2.76 6.15 2.14
CA TYR A 163 2.46 4.74 2.37
C TYR A 163 3.47 3.81 1.67
N ASP A 164 3.67 3.95 0.36
CA ASP A 164 4.49 3.01 -0.40
C ASP A 164 5.98 3.10 -0.02
N VAL A 165 6.47 4.32 0.20
CA VAL A 165 7.85 4.53 0.68
C VAL A 165 8.02 3.99 2.09
N THR A 166 7.04 4.20 2.99
CA THR A 166 7.05 3.63 4.34
C THR A 166 7.07 2.11 4.26
N HIS A 167 6.15 1.51 3.49
CA HIS A 167 6.04 0.07 3.29
C HIS A 167 7.37 -0.53 2.83
N HIS A 168 7.99 0.07 1.81
CA HIS A 168 9.29 -0.36 1.33
C HIS A 168 10.38 -0.27 2.41
N TYR A 169 10.42 0.83 3.16
CA TYR A 169 11.37 1.05 4.23
C TYR A 169 11.19 0.06 5.39
N LEU A 170 9.96 -0.36 5.71
CA LEU A 170 9.70 -1.36 6.75
C LEU A 170 10.31 -2.72 6.37
N HIS A 171 10.28 -3.11 5.09
CA HIS A 171 10.92 -4.34 4.63
C HIS A 171 12.45 -4.20 4.55
N HIS A 172 12.94 -3.17 3.85
CA HIS A 172 14.33 -3.12 3.40
C HIS A 172 15.24 -2.20 4.22
N GLY A 173 14.67 -1.27 4.99
CA GLY A 173 15.41 -0.34 5.83
C GLY A 173 15.82 -0.92 7.18
N GLN A 174 16.70 -0.20 7.88
CA GLN A 174 17.06 -0.46 9.29
C GLN A 174 16.68 0.75 10.15
N PRO A 175 15.44 0.78 10.69
CA PRO A 175 15.00 1.93 11.48
C PRO A 175 15.76 2.05 12.79
N SER A 176 16.26 3.24 13.09
CA SER A 176 16.90 3.57 14.38
C SER A 176 15.91 4.13 15.41
N GLY A 177 14.89 4.87 14.95
CA GLY A 177 13.84 5.45 15.79
C GLY A 177 12.85 4.42 16.32
N GLU A 178 12.39 4.60 17.56
CA GLU A 178 11.48 3.67 18.22
C GLU A 178 10.17 3.45 17.46
N THR A 179 9.52 4.53 17.02
CA THR A 179 8.26 4.47 16.26
C THR A 179 8.40 3.62 15.01
N ALA A 180 9.42 3.88 14.18
CA ALA A 180 9.65 3.16 12.94
C ALA A 180 10.08 1.70 13.18
N ARG A 181 10.85 1.41 14.25
CA ARG A 181 11.15 0.03 14.66
C ARG A 181 9.89 -0.73 15.09
N ASN A 182 9.02 -0.08 15.87
CA ASN A 182 7.77 -0.67 16.31
C ASN A 182 6.84 -0.95 15.13
N LEU A 183 6.76 -0.02 14.17
CA LEU A 183 5.98 -0.18 12.94
C LEU A 183 6.55 -1.31 12.06
N LYS A 184 7.88 -1.39 11.92
CA LYS A 184 8.55 -2.52 11.24
C LYS A 184 8.22 -3.85 11.90
N LYS A 185 8.37 -3.95 13.22
CA LYS A 185 8.03 -5.18 13.96
C LYS A 185 6.56 -5.55 13.82
N TYR A 186 5.68 -4.56 13.90
CA TYR A 186 4.24 -4.71 13.73
C TYR A 186 3.91 -5.29 12.35
N HIS A 187 4.49 -4.73 11.29
CA HIS A 187 4.22 -5.14 9.93
C HIS A 187 4.88 -6.47 9.56
N LEU A 188 6.09 -6.75 10.07
CA LEU A 188 6.68 -8.08 9.91
C LEU A 188 5.89 -9.16 10.67
N ASN A 189 5.24 -8.83 11.80
CA ASN A 189 4.31 -9.77 12.44
C ASN A 189 3.10 -10.07 11.57
N HIS A 190 2.60 -9.07 10.81
CA HIS A 190 1.57 -9.30 9.83
C HIS A 190 2.04 -10.36 8.82
N HIS A 191 3.17 -10.17 8.13
CA HIS A 191 3.68 -11.14 7.15
C HIS A 191 4.01 -12.53 7.72
N PHE A 192 4.74 -12.60 8.84
CA PHE A 192 5.40 -13.84 9.27
C PHE A 192 4.70 -14.55 10.43
N ARG A 193 3.64 -13.96 11.02
CA ARG A 193 2.98 -14.55 12.19
C ARG A 193 1.46 -14.57 12.10
N ILE A 194 0.81 -13.42 11.87
CA ILE A 194 -0.66 -13.30 11.87
C ILE A 194 -1.10 -12.35 10.75
N GLN A 195 -1.33 -12.91 9.56
CA GLN A 195 -1.69 -12.15 8.36
C GLN A 195 -3.14 -11.65 8.37
N THR A 196 -3.97 -12.16 9.27
CA THR A 196 -5.38 -11.73 9.44
C THR A 196 -5.55 -10.51 10.36
N LEU A 197 -4.45 -9.95 10.87
CA LEU A 197 -4.41 -8.76 11.73
C LEU A 197 -3.30 -7.81 11.27
N GLY A 198 -3.40 -6.55 11.67
CA GLY A 198 -2.34 -5.57 11.45
C GLY A 198 -2.28 -5.01 10.03
N PHE A 199 -3.38 -4.43 9.56
CA PHE A 199 -3.54 -3.96 8.19
C PHE A 199 -3.00 -2.54 7.95
N GLY A 200 -2.88 -1.70 8.97
CA GLY A 200 -2.30 -0.36 8.82
C GLY A 200 -0.78 -0.41 8.67
N ILE A 201 -0.25 0.04 7.54
CA ILE A 201 1.18 0.11 7.23
C ILE A 201 1.83 1.40 7.74
N THR A 202 1.17 2.55 7.54
CA THR A 202 1.68 3.86 7.97
C THR A 202 1.45 4.08 9.47
N SER A 203 0.40 3.50 10.03
CA SER A 203 0.11 3.54 11.46
C SER A 203 -0.83 2.40 11.88
N SER A 204 -0.86 2.08 13.17
CA SER A 204 -1.82 1.11 13.76
C SER A 204 -3.16 1.76 14.18
N LEU A 205 -3.44 2.99 13.73
CA LEU A 205 -4.62 3.75 14.17
C LEU A 205 -5.92 2.98 13.88
N TRP A 206 -6.13 2.61 12.61
CA TRP A 206 -7.36 1.95 12.19
C TRP A 206 -7.49 0.52 12.71
N ASP A 207 -6.37 -0.18 12.93
CA ASP A 207 -6.40 -1.48 13.61
C ASP A 207 -6.86 -1.40 15.06
N LYS A 208 -6.55 -0.30 15.77
CA LYS A 208 -7.11 -0.06 17.11
C LYS A 208 -8.60 0.26 17.03
N VAL A 209 -9.00 1.13 16.10
CA VAL A 209 -10.41 1.56 15.92
C VAL A 209 -11.30 0.37 15.56
N PHE A 210 -10.84 -0.52 14.68
CA PHE A 210 -11.62 -1.63 14.14
C PHE A 210 -11.29 -2.99 14.75
N GLY A 211 -10.49 -3.03 15.83
CA GLY A 211 -10.22 -4.25 16.59
C GLY A 211 -9.37 -5.31 15.86
N THR A 212 -8.45 -4.89 14.99
CA THR A 212 -7.54 -5.78 14.24
C THR A 212 -6.08 -5.64 14.65
N LEU A 213 -5.80 -5.07 15.83
CA LEU A 213 -4.44 -4.92 16.35
C LEU A 213 -3.84 -6.30 16.72
N PRO A 214 -2.64 -6.67 16.22
CA PRO A 214 -2.01 -7.93 16.58
C PRO A 214 -1.64 -7.99 18.08
N PRO A 215 -1.88 -9.14 18.75
CA PRO A 215 -1.46 -9.29 20.14
C PRO A 215 0.08 -9.29 20.26
N PRO A 216 0.63 -8.87 21.41
CA PRO A 216 2.06 -8.97 21.68
C PRO A 216 2.60 -10.38 21.40
N SER A 217 3.86 -10.49 21.01
CA SER A 217 4.50 -11.81 20.96
C SER A 217 4.71 -12.32 22.39
N LYS A 218 4.61 -13.64 22.61
CA LYS A 218 4.84 -14.27 23.93
C LYS A 218 6.19 -13.86 24.55
N VAL A 219 7.21 -13.64 23.71
CA VAL A 219 8.54 -13.14 24.12
C VAL A 219 8.49 -11.68 24.63
N ALA A 220 7.68 -10.84 23.99
CA ALA A 220 7.50 -9.45 24.44
C ALA A 220 6.66 -9.36 25.73
N GLU A 221 5.72 -10.29 25.93
CA GLU A 221 4.94 -10.40 27.16
C GLU A 221 5.81 -10.79 28.36
N LYS A 222 6.73 -11.74 28.18
CA LYS A 222 7.68 -12.18 29.23
C LYS A 222 8.68 -11.09 29.65
N ARG A 223 8.99 -10.12 28.78
CA ARG A 223 9.87 -8.97 29.12
C ARG A 223 9.15 -7.83 29.84
N ARG A 224 7.81 -7.83 29.83
CA ARG A 224 6.97 -6.80 30.49
C ARG A 224 6.47 -7.21 31.86
N ARG A 225 6.67 -8.48 32.24
CA ARG A 225 6.48 -9.02 33.59
C ARG A 225 7.83 -9.06 34.28
#